data_AF-A0A1W7D533-F1
#
_entry.id   AF-A0A1W7D533-F1
#
_cell.length_a   1.000
_cell.length_b   1.000
_cell.length_c   1.000
_cell.angle_alpha   90.00
_cell.angle_beta   90.00
_cell.angle_gamma   90.00
#
_symmetry.space_group_name_H-M   'P 1'
#
loop_
_entity.id
_entity.type
_entity.pdbx_description
1 polymer ?
#
loop_
_entity_poly.entity_id
_entity_poly.type
_entity_poly.pdbx_seq_one_letter_code
_entity_poly.pdbx_strand_id
1 'polypeptide(L)'
;MGIEVPVNASAPLIPQGELDRLGAGLHRALAGFVDDPERALTDADILLEDTVAQLTEALSARRKDLRDGWQEQGADTERQRVLLLDYRDLVERLLGV
;
A
#
# COMPACT_ATOMS: atom_id res chain seq x y z
N MET A 1 -13.39 -9.71 28.11
CA MET A 1 -13.27 -8.74 27.01
C MET A 1 -11.96 -9.05 26.29
N GLY A 2 -12.04 -9.65 25.11
CA GLY A 2 -10.87 -9.91 24.28
C GLY A 2 -10.40 -8.59 23.70
N ILE A 3 -9.16 -8.22 23.96
CA ILE A 3 -8.56 -7.05 23.34
C ILE A 3 -8.20 -7.49 21.93
N GLU A 4 -9.02 -7.11 20.95
CA GLU A 4 -8.69 -7.26 19.54
C GLU A 4 -7.49 -6.34 19.27
N VAL A 5 -6.29 -6.92 19.31
CA VAL A 5 -5.10 -6.28 18.76
C VAL A 5 -5.38 -6.10 17.27
N PRO A 6 -5.36 -4.87 16.73
CA PRO A 6 -5.60 -4.69 15.31
C PRO A 6 -4.47 -5.38 14.54
N VAL A 7 -4.77 -6.54 13.93
CA VAL A 7 -3.87 -7.38 13.10
C VAL A 7 -3.46 -6.69 11.78
N ASN A 8 -3.57 -5.36 11.71
CA ASN A 8 -3.61 -4.67 10.44
C ASN A 8 -2.25 -4.67 9.72
N ALA A 9 -1.12 -4.99 10.36
CA ALA A 9 0.22 -4.98 9.72
C ALA A 9 0.35 -5.94 8.52
N SER A 10 -0.44 -7.01 8.46
CA SER A 10 -0.41 -7.98 7.35
C SER A 10 -1.40 -7.68 6.22
N ALA A 11 -2.25 -6.65 6.34
CA ALA A 11 -3.19 -6.32 5.28
C ALA A 11 -2.44 -5.86 4.01
N PRO A 12 -2.88 -6.27 2.81
CA PRO A 12 -2.37 -5.72 1.55
C PRO A 12 -2.54 -4.21 1.52
N LEU A 13 -1.48 -3.47 1.15
CA LEU A 13 -1.57 -2.00 0.97
C LEU A 13 -2.53 -1.65 -0.17
N ILE A 14 -2.51 -2.45 -1.24
CA ILE A 14 -3.42 -2.33 -2.38
C ILE A 14 -4.36 -3.54 -2.35
N PRO A 15 -5.69 -3.35 -2.47
CA PRO A 15 -6.64 -4.45 -2.57
C PRO A 15 -6.31 -5.40 -3.73
N GLN A 16 -6.55 -6.70 -3.55
CA GLN A 16 -6.19 -7.72 -4.56
C GLN A 16 -6.82 -7.45 -5.93
N GLY A 17 -8.10 -7.08 -5.98
CA GLY A 17 -8.76 -6.78 -7.26
C GLY A 17 -8.16 -5.60 -8.01
N GLU A 18 -7.53 -4.68 -7.31
CA GLU A 18 -6.83 -3.54 -7.92
C GLU A 18 -5.43 -3.95 -8.39
N LEU A 19 -4.72 -4.81 -7.64
CA LEU A 19 -3.48 -5.44 -8.12
C LEU A 19 -3.72 -6.22 -9.41
N ASP A 20 -4.83 -6.97 -9.50
CA ASP A 20 -5.21 -7.70 -10.71
C ASP A 20 -5.46 -6.75 -11.89
N ARG A 21 -6.13 -5.62 -11.64
CA ARG A 21 -6.39 -4.59 -12.66
C ARG A 21 -5.09 -3.95 -13.15
N LEU A 22 -4.19 -3.59 -12.24
CA LEU A 22 -2.89 -3.01 -12.57
C LEU A 22 -2.03 -4.01 -13.35
N GLY A 23 -2.00 -5.27 -12.92
CA GLY A 23 -1.30 -6.36 -13.62
C GLY A 23 -1.83 -6.59 -15.04
N ALA A 24 -3.16 -6.59 -15.21
CA ALA A 24 -3.78 -6.70 -16.52
C ALA A 24 -3.47 -5.48 -17.42
N GLY A 25 -3.41 -4.28 -16.83
CA GLY A 25 -2.99 -3.05 -17.52
C GLY A 25 -1.56 -3.16 -18.05
N LEU A 26 -0.64 -3.60 -17.19
CA LEU A 26 0.77 -3.76 -17.55
C LEU A 26 0.94 -4.78 -18.67
N HIS A 27 0.26 -5.93 -18.55
CA HIS A 27 0.31 -6.96 -19.57
C HIS A 27 -0.15 -6.45 -20.94
N ARG A 28 -1.22 -5.64 -20.99
CA ARG A 28 -1.71 -5.04 -22.24
C ARG A 28 -0.70 -4.06 -22.85
N ALA A 29 -0.09 -3.19 -22.04
CA ALA A 29 0.91 -2.24 -22.52
C ALA A 29 2.12 -2.98 -23.12
N LEU A 30 2.63 -4.00 -22.42
CA LEU A 30 3.75 -4.81 -22.90
C LEU A 30 3.43 -5.59 -24.18
N ALA A 31 2.23 -6.18 -24.28
CA ALA A 31 1.81 -6.90 -25.46
C ALA A 31 1.66 -5.98 -26.69
N GLY A 32 1.18 -4.75 -26.48
CA GLY A 32 0.99 -3.75 -27.55
C GLY A 32 2.29 -3.13 -28.09
N PHE A 33 3.43 -3.32 -27.41
CA PHE A 33 4.71 -2.70 -27.80
C PHE A 33 5.18 -3.13 -29.20
N VAL A 34 4.89 -4.36 -29.60
CA VAL A 34 5.28 -4.89 -30.92
C VAL A 34 4.54 -4.17 -32.05
N ASP A 35 3.31 -3.73 -31.78
CA ASP A 35 2.44 -3.08 -32.77
C ASP A 35 2.64 -1.56 -32.79
N ASP A 36 2.70 -0.94 -31.61
CA ASP A 36 2.84 0.52 -31.45
C ASP A 36 3.66 0.83 -30.19
N PRO A 37 4.98 1.05 -30.32
CA PRO A 37 5.85 1.28 -29.18
C PRO A 37 5.57 2.61 -28.48
N GLU A 38 5.18 3.66 -29.20
CA GLU A 38 4.90 4.98 -28.60
C GLU A 38 3.64 4.92 -27.73
N ARG A 39 2.59 4.27 -28.25
CA ARG A 39 1.36 4.06 -27.49
C ARG A 39 1.57 3.13 -26.30
N ALA A 40 2.32 2.03 -26.48
CA ALA A 40 2.62 1.11 -25.38
C ALA A 40 3.38 1.78 -24.23
N LEU A 41 4.35 2.64 -24.55
CA LEU A 41 5.08 3.43 -23.55
C LEU A 41 4.15 4.43 -22.85
N THR A 42 3.27 5.10 -23.59
CA THR A 42 2.28 6.03 -23.02
C THR A 42 1.32 5.31 -22.07
N ASP A 43 0.79 4.15 -22.48
CA ASP A 43 -0.10 3.34 -21.66
C ASP A 43 0.61 2.83 -20.38
N ALA A 44 1.90 2.48 -20.48
CA ALA A 44 2.72 2.09 -19.33
C ALA A 44 2.99 3.25 -18.36
N ASP A 45 3.23 4.45 -18.87
CA ASP A 45 3.46 5.66 -18.07
C ASP A 45 2.20 6.06 -17.28
N ILE A 46 1.04 6.07 -17.95
CA ILE A 46 -0.26 6.32 -17.30
C ILE A 46 -0.55 5.28 -16.21
N LEU A 47 -0.26 4.00 -16.49
CA LEU A 47 -0.45 2.94 -15.51
C LEU A 47 0.47 3.13 -14.29
N LEU A 48 1.71 3.54 -14.51
CA LEU A 48 2.66 3.82 -13.44
C LEU A 48 2.19 4.99 -12.58
N GLU A 49 1.70 6.08 -13.20
CA GLU A 49 1.13 7.22 -12.51
C GLU A 49 -0.05 6.79 -11.61
N ASP A 50 -1.00 6.04 -12.15
CA ASP A 50 -2.15 5.52 -11.40
C ASP A 50 -1.69 4.63 -10.23
N THR A 51 -0.75 3.72 -10.48
CA THR A 51 -0.17 2.85 -9.44
C THR A 51 0.45 3.65 -8.30
N VAL A 52 1.23 4.70 -8.62
CA VAL A 52 1.88 5.56 -7.62
C VAL A 52 0.85 6.36 -6.82
N ALA A 53 -0.17 6.90 -7.48
CA ALA A 53 -1.25 7.63 -6.82
C ALA A 53 -1.97 6.74 -5.80
N GLN A 54 -2.38 5.55 -6.22
CA GLN A 54 -3.09 4.60 -5.37
C GLN A 54 -2.25 4.12 -4.17
N LEU A 55 -0.96 3.83 -4.40
CA LEU A 55 -0.05 3.48 -3.32
C LEU A 55 0.08 4.62 -2.30
N THR A 56 0.19 5.86 -2.79
CA THR A 56 0.32 7.05 -1.94
C THR A 56 -0.94 7.27 -1.09
N GLU A 57 -2.12 7.07 -1.66
CA GLU A 57 -3.40 7.15 -0.93
C GLU A 57 -3.50 6.08 0.15
N ALA A 58 -3.22 4.82 -0.18
CA ALA A 58 -3.25 3.71 0.76
C ALA A 58 -2.28 3.92 1.94
N LEU A 59 -1.07 4.38 1.66
CA LEU A 59 -0.07 4.70 2.69
C LEU A 59 -0.51 5.87 3.56
N SER A 60 -1.13 6.89 2.96
CA SER A 60 -1.65 8.04 3.68
C SER A 60 -2.77 7.65 4.63
N ALA A 61 -3.69 6.79 4.19
CA ALA A 61 -4.74 6.21 5.03
C ALA A 61 -4.14 5.40 6.18
N ARG A 62 -3.20 4.49 5.88
CA ARG A 62 -2.59 3.66 6.93
C ARG A 62 -1.80 4.46 7.96
N ARG A 63 -1.04 5.48 7.52
CA ARG A 63 -0.34 6.39 8.43
C ARG A 63 -1.32 7.12 9.34
N LYS A 64 -2.50 7.51 8.82
CA LYS A 64 -3.55 8.15 9.60
C LYS A 64 -4.11 7.20 10.66
N ASP A 65 -4.43 5.96 10.29
CA ASP A 65 -4.93 4.96 11.25
C ASP A 65 -3.93 4.69 12.38
N LEU A 66 -2.64 4.54 12.05
CA LEU A 66 -1.58 4.38 13.05
C LEU A 66 -1.46 5.61 13.94
N ARG A 67 -1.60 6.82 13.36
CA ARG A 67 -1.55 8.08 14.09
C ARG A 67 -2.70 8.19 15.08
N ASP A 68 -3.90 7.86 14.64
CA ASP A 68 -5.10 7.95 15.47
C ASP A 68 -5.01 6.94 16.63
N GLY A 69 -4.45 5.74 16.40
CA GLY A 69 -4.26 4.71 17.44
C GLY A 69 -3.29 5.06 18.58
N TRP A 70 -2.29 5.92 18.36
CA TRP A 70 -1.39 6.38 19.45
C TRP A 70 -1.85 7.66 20.14
N GLN A 71 -2.75 8.43 19.50
CA GLN A 71 -3.36 9.63 20.08
C GLN A 71 -4.52 9.31 21.04
N GLU A 72 -4.99 8.05 21.08
CA GLU A 72 -5.93 7.58 22.10
C GLU A 72 -5.32 7.75 23.51
N GLN A 73 -5.95 8.59 24.33
CA GLN A 73 -5.50 8.83 25.71
C GLN A 73 -5.52 7.53 26.53
N GLY A 74 -4.41 7.22 27.21
CA GLY A 74 -4.30 6.05 28.08
C GLY A 74 -3.70 4.80 27.45
N ALA A 75 -3.04 4.92 26.29
CA ALA A 75 -2.24 3.82 25.73
C ALA A 75 -1.11 3.43 26.70
N ASP A 76 -1.21 2.23 27.27
CA ASP A 76 -0.15 1.64 28.08
C ASP A 76 1.11 1.41 27.22
N THR A 77 2.28 1.32 27.86
CA THR A 77 3.59 1.18 27.18
C THR A 77 3.63 0.00 26.21
N GLU A 78 2.88 -1.08 26.49
CA GLU A 78 2.77 -2.23 25.59
C GLU A 78 2.03 -1.88 24.28
N ARG A 79 0.97 -1.06 24.34
CA ARG A 79 0.24 -0.60 23.16
C ARG A 79 1.13 0.31 22.30
N GLN A 80 1.95 1.14 22.94
CA GLN A 80 2.95 1.97 22.23
C GLN A 80 4.02 1.12 21.54
N ARG A 81 4.47 0.02 22.18
CA ARG A 81 5.43 -0.92 21.58
C ARG A 81 4.86 -1.57 20.32
N VAL A 82 3.63 -2.07 20.38
CA VAL A 82 2.95 -2.68 19.22
C VAL A 82 2.82 -1.69 18.06
N LEU A 83 2.36 -0.46 18.35
CA LEU A 83 2.26 0.60 17.34
C LEU A 83 3.61 0.91 16.68
N LEU A 84 4.70 0.94 17.46
CA LEU A 84 6.04 1.15 16.92
C LEU A 84 6.50 0.00 16.02
N LEU A 85 6.14 -1.24 16.33
CA LEU A 85 6.40 -2.40 15.47
C LEU A 85 5.61 -2.29 14.16
N ASP A 86 4.35 -1.85 14.21
CA ASP A 86 3.54 -1.64 13.00
C ASP A 86 4.14 -0.55 12.09
N TYR A 87 4.69 0.53 12.68
CA TYR A 87 5.44 1.54 11.93
C TYR A 87 6.69 0.96 11.28
N ARG A 88 7.48 0.17 12.02
CA ARG A 88 8.69 -0.48 11.50
C ARG A 88 8.34 -1.39 10.32
N ASP A 89 7.38 -2.30 10.51
CA ASP A 89 7.01 -3.29 9.51
C ASP A 89 6.49 -2.62 8.23
N LEU A 90 5.75 -1.50 8.36
CA LEU A 90 5.30 -0.70 7.22
C LEU A 90 6.48 -0.07 6.45
N VAL A 91 7.47 0.47 7.16
CA VAL A 91 8.66 1.07 6.54
C VAL A 91 9.54 0.00 5.90
N GLU A 92 9.76 -1.14 6.57
CA GLU A 92 10.54 -2.25 6.04
C GLU A 92 9.92 -2.77 4.73
N ARG A 93 8.60 -2.93 4.69
CA ARG A 93 7.87 -3.33 3.48
C ARG A 93 8.00 -2.33 2.33
N LEU A 94 8.10 -1.02 2.61
CA LEU A 94 8.32 0.01 1.60
C LEU A 94 9.75 0.02 1.06
N LEU A 95 10.72 -0.30 1.92
CA LEU A 95 12.12 -0.41 1.54
C LEU A 95 12.43 -1.74 0.82
N GLY A 96 11.53 -2.72 0.91
CA GLY A 96 11.72 -4.06 0.36
C GLY A 96 12.79 -4.87 1.10
N VAL A 97 12.98 -4.59 2.40
CA VAL A 97 13.96 -5.26 3.28
C VAL A 97 13.37 -6.44 4.03
#